data_AF-A0A1L8D9H9-F1
#
_entry.id   AF-A0A1L8D9H9-F1
#
_cell.length_a   1.000
_cell.length_b   1.000
_cell.length_c   1.000
_cell.angle_alpha   90.00
_cell.angle_beta   90.00
_cell.angle_gamma   90.00
#
_symmetry.space_group_name_H-M   'P 1'
#
loop_
_entity.id
_entity.type
_entity.pdbx_description
1 polymer ?
#
loop_
_entity_poly.entity_id
_entity_poly.type
_entity_poly.pdbx_seq_one_letter_code
_entity_poly.pdbx_strand_id
1 'polypeptide(L)'
;MRKRVSVKNLNVPVNPSDLLSYEESHQDIMYRIQKSLYYGGFQVLPELENISAPLCDLTAGIFSNCHRGYSLQRLNSVTIGRVQSSPFPLIMSLVYLDLLQELDPTFVQSVTPTELFVCIMLVATKFYCGYDEEICLGQWAKYAKVTVERLKKIELELLKALDWKIYISHDTFFRKLCMIENLLAQQQGKLRGWFTYTEITRLMPHDLQLFTEIISLSSMIALCYIVALAAAASAFLVIHHIPGTIFYHHTTITETLTTSAHHCLPMLDFIATRCIPCDQAVVDRAAYSFFLHDS
;
A
#
# COMPACT_ATOMS: atom_id res chain seq x y z
N MET A 1 13.74 -10.86 8.61
CA MET A 1 13.09 -11.42 7.39
C MET A 1 12.29 -10.33 6.68
N ARG A 2 12.82 -9.75 5.59
CA ARG A 2 12.18 -8.66 4.83
C ARG A 2 11.08 -9.26 3.93
N LYS A 3 9.79 -9.10 4.27
CA LYS A 3 8.66 -9.60 3.46
C LYS A 3 8.67 -8.95 2.07
N ARG A 4 8.46 -9.78 1.05
CA ARG A 4 8.49 -9.45 -0.38
C ARG A 4 7.40 -8.44 -0.73
N VAL A 5 7.73 -7.43 -1.52
CA VAL A 5 6.74 -6.72 -2.33
C VAL A 5 6.71 -7.43 -3.68
N SER A 6 5.59 -8.07 -4.00
CA SER A 6 5.34 -8.65 -5.31
C SER A 6 5.03 -7.50 -6.27
N VAL A 7 6.02 -7.11 -7.08
CA VAL A 7 6.00 -5.92 -7.94
C VAL A 7 5.14 -6.13 -9.20
N LYS A 8 4.67 -7.35 -9.46
CA LYS A 8 4.19 -7.72 -10.81
C LYS A 8 2.72 -7.44 -11.11
N ASN A 9 1.86 -7.13 -10.15
CA ASN A 9 0.43 -6.90 -10.42
C ASN A 9 -0.18 -5.90 -9.43
N LEU A 10 0.35 -4.68 -9.39
CA LEU A 10 -0.39 -3.58 -8.78
C LEU A 10 -1.17 -2.90 -9.91
N ASN A 11 -2.45 -3.28 -10.07
CA ASN A 11 -3.43 -2.43 -10.73
C ASN A 11 -3.57 -1.18 -9.87
N VAL A 12 -2.61 -0.26 -9.99
CA VAL A 12 -2.72 1.08 -9.42
C VAL A 12 -3.71 1.80 -10.32
N PRO A 13 -4.90 2.19 -9.85
CA PRO A 13 -5.77 3.04 -10.62
C PRO A 13 -4.99 4.33 -10.92
N VAL A 14 -4.63 4.51 -12.18
CA VAL A 14 -4.05 5.76 -12.67
C VAL A 14 -5.19 6.76 -12.61
N ASN A 15 -5.02 7.81 -11.81
CA ASN A 15 -6.06 8.81 -11.66
C ASN A 15 -6.15 9.60 -12.98
N PRO A 16 -7.33 9.73 -13.62
CA PRO A 16 -7.50 10.64 -14.74
C PRO A 16 -7.14 12.09 -14.39
N SER A 17 -7.13 12.49 -13.10
CA SER A 17 -6.63 13.82 -12.69
C SER A 17 -5.10 13.98 -12.80
N ASP A 18 -4.32 12.90 -12.77
CA ASP A 18 -2.87 12.96 -13.06
C ASP A 18 -2.59 13.10 -14.57
N LEU A 19 -3.57 12.74 -15.41
CA LEU A 19 -3.58 12.94 -16.86
C LEU A 19 -4.25 14.26 -17.30
N LEU A 20 -5.19 14.79 -16.50
CA LEU A 20 -5.95 16.01 -16.80
C LEU A 20 -5.22 17.31 -16.42
N SER A 21 -4.03 17.25 -15.81
CA SER A 21 -3.18 18.44 -15.60
C SER A 21 -2.36 18.80 -16.86
N TYR A 22 -2.91 18.60 -18.06
CA TYR A 22 -2.22 18.90 -19.32
C TYR A 22 -2.02 20.42 -19.56
N GLU A 23 -2.56 21.26 -18.66
CA GLU A 23 -2.34 22.72 -18.60
C GLU A 23 -1.37 23.16 -17.49
N GLU A 24 -0.76 22.26 -16.73
CA GLU A 24 0.29 22.64 -15.77
C GLU A 24 1.65 22.79 -16.46
N SER A 25 2.42 23.82 -16.09
CA SER A 25 3.78 24.02 -16.62
C SER A 25 4.64 22.80 -16.33
N HIS A 26 5.52 22.41 -17.26
CA HIS A 26 6.46 21.31 -17.07
C HIS A 26 7.27 21.45 -15.75
N GLN A 27 7.49 22.68 -15.30
CA GLN A 27 8.16 22.98 -14.03
C GLN A 27 7.32 22.59 -12.80
N ASP A 28 6.00 22.73 -12.85
CA ASP A 28 5.10 22.38 -11.75
C ASP A 28 5.02 20.86 -11.59
N ILE A 29 4.95 20.15 -12.72
CA ILE A 29 4.98 18.68 -12.75
C ILE A 29 6.32 18.17 -12.20
N MET A 30 7.43 18.75 -12.66
CA MET A 30 8.77 18.41 -12.16
C MET A 30 8.86 18.64 -10.64
N TYR A 31 8.39 19.80 -10.16
CA TYR A 31 8.41 20.14 -8.74
C TYR A 31 7.60 19.15 -7.91
N ARG A 32 6.40 18.77 -8.38
CA ARG A 32 5.55 17.76 -7.75
C ARG A 32 6.27 16.42 -7.65
N ILE A 33 6.89 15.98 -8.74
CA ILE A 33 7.62 14.70 -8.81
C ILE A 33 8.83 14.69 -7.89
N GLN A 34 9.65 15.75 -7.93
CA GLN A 34 10.83 15.88 -7.07
C GLN A 34 10.44 15.81 -5.59
N LYS A 35 9.39 16.54 -5.20
CA LYS A 35 8.87 16.54 -3.83
C LYS A 35 8.40 15.15 -3.40
N SER A 36 7.68 14.45 -4.26
CA SER A 36 7.14 13.10 -3.98
C SER A 36 8.24 12.02 -3.92
N LEU A 37 9.27 12.16 -4.74
CA LEU A 37 10.40 11.23 -4.80
C LEU A 37 11.54 11.59 -3.83
N TYR A 38 11.31 12.53 -2.92
CA TYR A 38 12.27 13.00 -1.91
C TYR A 38 13.58 13.52 -2.51
N TYR A 39 13.55 14.04 -3.73
CA TYR A 39 14.71 14.73 -4.29
C TYR A 39 15.02 15.95 -3.43
N GLY A 40 16.28 16.05 -2.99
CA GLY A 40 16.75 17.11 -2.09
C GLY A 40 16.58 18.48 -2.75
N GLY A 41 15.87 19.38 -2.06
CA GLY A 41 15.37 20.61 -2.65
C GLY A 41 16.42 21.70 -2.92
N PHE A 42 16.18 22.42 -4.01
CA PHE A 42 16.57 23.80 -4.29
C PHE A 42 18.06 24.11 -4.12
N GLN A 43 18.87 23.61 -5.05
CA GLN A 43 20.07 24.33 -5.46
C GLN A 43 19.96 24.66 -6.94
N VAL A 44 20.34 25.90 -7.25
CA VAL A 44 20.15 26.70 -8.47
C VAL A 44 20.91 26.14 -9.68
N LEU A 45 21.19 24.83 -9.69
CA LEU A 45 21.87 24.11 -10.75
C LEU A 45 20.99 22.91 -11.15
N PRO A 46 20.14 23.07 -12.19
CA PRO A 46 19.27 22.01 -12.73
C PRO A 46 20.00 20.75 -13.21
N GLU A 47 21.32 20.80 -13.30
CA GLU A 47 22.13 19.85 -14.08
C GLU A 47 22.61 18.65 -13.27
N LEU A 48 22.49 18.64 -11.93
CA LEU A 48 23.20 17.62 -11.14
C LEU A 48 22.54 17.28 -9.80
N GLU A 49 21.24 16.98 -9.81
CA GLU A 49 20.53 16.49 -8.64
C GLU A 49 20.97 15.05 -8.28
N ASN A 50 21.42 14.87 -7.04
CA ASN A 50 21.71 13.55 -6.51
C ASN A 50 20.40 12.80 -6.27
N ILE A 51 20.32 11.55 -6.74
CA ILE A 51 19.17 10.68 -6.49
C ILE A 51 18.97 10.52 -4.98
N SER A 52 17.73 10.66 -4.51
CA SER A 52 17.41 10.55 -3.10
C SER A 52 17.81 9.17 -2.56
N ALA A 53 18.38 9.13 -1.35
CA ALA A 53 18.73 7.87 -0.67
C ALA A 53 17.59 6.84 -0.63
N PRO A 54 16.34 7.19 -0.27
CA PRO A 54 15.25 6.21 -0.24
C PRO A 54 14.93 5.66 -1.62
N LEU A 55 15.07 6.47 -2.66
CA LEU A 55 14.84 6.04 -4.04
C LEU A 55 15.98 5.18 -4.58
N CYS A 56 17.22 5.46 -4.18
CA CYS A 56 18.38 4.61 -4.47
C CYS A 56 18.18 3.21 -3.90
N ASP A 57 17.75 3.09 -2.64
CA ASP A 57 17.47 1.80 -1.99
C ASP A 57 16.35 1.02 -2.69
N LEU A 58 15.27 1.72 -3.07
CA LEU A 58 14.17 1.12 -3.82
C LEU A 58 14.63 0.61 -5.19
N THR A 59 15.34 1.45 -5.96
CA THR A 59 15.85 1.13 -7.30
C THR A 59 16.84 -0.03 -7.24
N ALA A 60 17.77 -0.02 -6.28
CA ALA A 60 18.70 -1.12 -6.03
C ALA A 60 17.95 -2.43 -5.76
N GLY A 61 16.86 -2.35 -4.98
CA GLY A 61 15.95 -3.46 -4.74
C GLY A 61 15.31 -3.99 -6.03
N ILE A 62 14.73 -3.12 -6.86
CA ILE A 62 14.05 -3.49 -8.11
C ILE A 62 15.02 -4.18 -9.08
N PHE A 63 16.15 -3.55 -9.39
CA PHE A 63 17.16 -4.10 -10.31
C PHE A 63 17.79 -5.41 -9.79
N SER A 64 18.07 -5.49 -8.48
CA SER A 64 18.59 -6.72 -7.87
C SER A 64 17.57 -7.86 -7.87
N ASN A 65 16.28 -7.54 -7.76
CA ASN A 65 15.22 -8.56 -7.77
C ASN A 65 15.05 -9.20 -9.15
N CYS A 66 15.39 -8.48 -10.24
CA CYS A 66 15.32 -9.01 -11.60
C CYS A 66 16.31 -10.16 -11.84
N HIS A 67 17.43 -10.17 -11.11
CA HIS A 67 18.49 -11.18 -11.23
C HIS A 67 18.42 -12.27 -10.15
N ARG A 68 17.33 -12.29 -9.37
CA ARG A 68 17.19 -13.19 -8.23
C ARG A 68 17.14 -14.65 -8.71
N GLY A 69 18.15 -15.44 -8.31
CA GLY A 69 18.28 -16.85 -8.67
C GLY A 69 19.34 -17.14 -9.74
N TYR A 70 19.84 -16.09 -10.42
CA TYR A 70 20.83 -16.23 -11.50
C TYR A 70 22.20 -15.65 -11.12
N SER A 71 22.22 -14.59 -10.30
CA SER A 71 23.47 -13.97 -9.82
C SER A 71 23.40 -13.66 -8.33
N LEU A 72 24.53 -13.83 -7.65
CA LEU A 72 24.73 -13.39 -6.26
C LEU A 72 25.03 -11.88 -6.17
N GLN A 73 25.36 -11.26 -7.30
CA GLN A 73 25.67 -9.84 -7.36
C GLN A 73 24.39 -9.04 -7.14
N ARG A 74 24.45 -8.06 -6.25
CA ARG A 74 23.35 -7.13 -5.98
C ARG A 74 23.80 -5.73 -6.30
N LEU A 75 22.89 -4.95 -6.85
CA LEU A 75 23.13 -3.53 -7.03
C LEU A 75 23.11 -2.85 -5.66
N ASN A 76 24.14 -2.04 -5.38
CA ASN A 76 24.23 -1.24 -4.17
C ASN A 76 23.59 0.13 -4.42
N SER A 77 22.81 0.63 -3.47
CA SER A 77 22.22 1.98 -3.53
C SER A 77 23.28 3.08 -3.61
N VAL A 78 24.47 2.87 -3.05
CA VAL A 78 25.61 3.79 -3.17
C VAL A 78 26.04 3.98 -4.63
N THR A 79 25.99 2.92 -5.45
CA THR A 79 26.35 3.03 -6.87
C THR A 79 25.31 3.83 -7.65
N ILE A 80 24.03 3.69 -7.29
CA ILE A 80 22.92 4.44 -7.88
C ILE A 80 23.04 5.92 -7.54
N GLY A 81 23.27 6.27 -6.28
CA GLY A 81 23.40 7.66 -5.85
C GLY A 81 24.64 8.38 -6.41
N ARG A 82 25.61 7.66 -6.98
CA ARG A 82 26.74 8.27 -7.72
C ARG A 82 26.36 8.73 -9.12
N VAL A 83 25.28 8.17 -9.68
CA VAL A 83 24.75 8.59 -10.97
C VAL A 83 23.85 9.79 -10.70
N GLN A 84 24.27 10.95 -11.18
CA GLN A 84 23.52 12.19 -11.05
C GLN A 84 22.52 12.26 -12.19
N SER A 85 21.24 12.34 -11.86
CA SER A 85 20.18 12.33 -12.86
C SER A 85 18.87 12.88 -12.29
N SER A 86 18.16 13.61 -13.15
CA SER A 86 16.78 14.04 -12.92
C SER A 86 15.87 12.83 -12.63
N PRO A 87 14.76 13.02 -11.88
CA PRO A 87 13.79 11.95 -11.65
C PRO A 87 13.22 11.32 -12.93
N PHE A 88 13.10 12.07 -14.04
CA PHE A 88 12.49 11.57 -15.27
C PHE A 88 13.27 10.41 -15.91
N PRO A 89 14.56 10.55 -16.27
CA PRO A 89 15.38 9.43 -16.77
C PRO A 89 15.38 8.22 -15.84
N LEU A 90 15.35 8.44 -14.52
CA LEU A 90 15.30 7.35 -13.55
C LEU A 90 13.98 6.57 -13.63
N ILE A 91 12.83 7.24 -13.71
CA ILE A 91 11.55 6.55 -13.91
C ILE A 91 11.48 5.87 -15.28
N MET A 92 11.96 6.53 -16.34
CA MET A 92 12.08 5.92 -17.67
C MET A 92 12.92 4.64 -17.64
N SER A 93 14.03 4.65 -16.89
CA SER A 93 14.89 3.47 -16.73
C SER A 93 14.16 2.29 -16.07
N LEU A 94 13.27 2.57 -15.12
CA LEU A 94 12.44 1.57 -14.47
C LEU A 94 11.33 1.05 -15.39
N VAL A 95 10.81 1.88 -16.31
CA VAL A 95 9.90 1.44 -17.37
C VAL A 95 10.64 0.53 -18.36
N TYR A 96 11.82 0.92 -18.82
CA TYR A 96 12.62 0.08 -19.73
C TYR A 96 12.97 -1.27 -19.10
N LEU A 97 13.25 -1.30 -17.80
CA LEU A 97 13.49 -2.55 -17.09
C LEU A 97 12.27 -3.49 -17.08
N ASP A 98 11.06 -2.94 -16.95
CA ASP A 98 9.83 -3.73 -17.06
C ASP A 98 9.63 -4.24 -18.49
N LEU A 99 9.77 -3.35 -19.48
CA LEU A 99 9.67 -3.71 -20.90
C LEU A 99 10.68 -4.81 -21.27
N LEU A 100 11.89 -4.72 -20.77
CA LEU A 100 12.94 -5.70 -21.02
C LEU A 100 12.63 -7.06 -20.38
N GLN A 101 11.98 -7.09 -19.21
CA GLN A 101 11.51 -8.35 -18.62
C GLN A 101 10.40 -9.01 -19.43
N GLU A 102 9.60 -8.24 -20.16
CA GLU A 102 8.52 -8.73 -21.03
C GLU A 102 9.06 -9.19 -22.40
N LEU A 103 9.99 -8.44 -22.99
CA LEU A 103 10.52 -8.70 -24.33
C LEU A 103 11.63 -9.74 -24.35
N ASP A 104 12.65 -9.58 -23.50
CA ASP A 104 13.82 -10.47 -23.47
C ASP A 104 14.37 -10.66 -22.05
N PRO A 105 13.81 -11.61 -21.28
CA PRO A 105 14.33 -11.94 -19.96
C PRO A 105 15.71 -12.61 -19.99
N THR A 106 16.18 -13.10 -21.15
CA THR A 106 17.47 -13.77 -21.27
C THR A 106 18.61 -12.76 -21.25
N PHE A 107 18.43 -11.62 -21.91
CA PHE A 107 19.40 -10.52 -21.85
C PHE A 107 19.59 -10.01 -20.42
N VAL A 108 18.49 -9.79 -19.67
CA VAL A 108 18.54 -9.38 -18.25
C VAL A 108 19.39 -10.34 -17.43
N GLN A 109 19.30 -11.65 -17.68
CA GLN A 109 20.07 -12.64 -16.93
C GLN A 109 21.55 -12.68 -17.30
N SER A 110 21.90 -12.28 -18.53
CA SER A 110 23.26 -12.35 -19.06
C SER A 110 24.17 -11.20 -18.59
N VAL A 111 23.60 -10.06 -18.19
CA VAL A 111 24.31 -8.85 -17.81
C VAL A 111 24.34 -8.71 -16.28
N THR A 112 25.39 -8.10 -15.72
CA THR A 112 25.43 -7.84 -14.27
C THR A 112 24.42 -6.75 -13.88
N PRO A 113 23.80 -6.78 -12.69
CA PRO A 113 22.80 -5.77 -12.30
C PRO A 113 23.33 -4.33 -12.32
N THR A 114 24.63 -4.17 -12.06
CA THR A 114 25.30 -2.86 -12.11
C THR A 114 25.48 -2.37 -13.54
N GLU A 115 25.97 -3.22 -14.44
CA GLU A 115 26.09 -2.89 -15.87
C GLU A 115 24.72 -2.60 -16.47
N LEU A 116 23.71 -3.41 -16.13
CA LEU A 116 22.34 -3.25 -16.61
C LEU A 116 21.75 -1.91 -16.17
N PHE A 117 21.85 -1.58 -14.88
CA PHE A 117 21.35 -0.31 -14.35
C PHE A 117 22.01 0.89 -15.04
N VAL A 118 23.35 0.90 -15.11
CA VAL A 118 24.09 2.03 -15.71
C VAL A 118 23.77 2.15 -17.20
N CYS A 119 23.65 1.05 -17.92
CA CYS A 119 23.33 1.06 -19.35
C CYS A 119 21.89 1.51 -19.63
N ILE A 120 20.90 1.00 -18.89
CA ILE A 120 19.50 1.42 -19.05
C ILE A 120 19.35 2.90 -18.67
N MET A 121 19.98 3.33 -17.57
CA MET A 121 19.98 4.74 -17.16
C MET A 121 20.65 5.63 -18.21
N LEU A 122 21.78 5.20 -18.78
CA LEU A 122 22.46 5.92 -19.87
C LEU A 122 21.51 6.13 -21.06
N VAL A 123 20.85 5.08 -21.53
CA VAL A 123 19.91 5.17 -22.66
C VAL A 123 18.72 6.07 -22.32
N ALA A 124 18.21 6.00 -21.08
CA ALA A 124 17.13 6.87 -20.62
C ALA A 124 17.51 8.35 -20.59
N THR A 125 18.69 8.68 -20.06
CA THR A 125 19.21 10.06 -20.05
C THR A 125 19.45 10.57 -21.46
N LYS A 126 20.03 9.73 -22.34
CA LYS A 126 20.29 10.05 -23.74
C LYS A 126 19.00 10.30 -24.54
N PHE A 127 17.93 9.59 -24.21
CA PHE A 127 16.60 9.83 -24.80
C PHE A 127 15.95 11.10 -24.24
N TYR A 128 16.08 11.38 -22.94
CA TYR A 128 15.43 12.51 -22.29
C TYR A 128 16.10 13.86 -22.58
N CYS A 129 17.44 13.95 -22.47
CA CYS A 129 18.18 15.21 -22.68
C CYS A 129 18.25 15.63 -24.15
N GLY A 130 17.87 14.76 -25.09
CA GLY A 130 17.93 15.06 -26.52
C GLY A 130 19.37 15.16 -27.04
N TYR A 131 19.54 15.86 -28.17
CA TYR A 131 20.82 16.00 -28.87
C TYR A 131 21.74 17.08 -28.29
N ASP A 132 21.26 17.89 -27.35
CA ASP A 132 21.92 19.13 -26.94
C ASP A 132 22.95 18.93 -25.80
N GLU A 133 22.91 17.81 -25.07
CA GLU A 133 23.87 17.49 -24.01
C GLU A 133 24.86 16.39 -24.42
N GLU A 134 26.16 16.69 -24.40
CA GLU A 134 27.21 15.69 -24.64
C GLU A 134 27.36 14.74 -23.44
N ILE A 135 26.68 13.60 -23.51
CA ILE A 135 26.80 12.55 -22.49
C ILE A 135 28.15 11.83 -22.64
N CYS A 136 29.07 12.10 -21.70
CA CYS A 136 30.40 11.51 -21.66
C CYS A 136 30.38 10.01 -21.33
N LEU A 137 30.39 9.12 -22.34
CA LEU A 137 30.42 7.66 -22.15
C LEU A 137 31.52 7.17 -21.19
N GLY A 138 32.67 7.86 -21.15
CA GLY A 138 33.77 7.53 -20.24
C GLY A 138 33.39 7.63 -18.75
N GLN A 139 32.50 8.55 -18.38
CA GLN A 139 32.01 8.69 -17.00
C GLN A 139 31.05 7.56 -16.64
N TRP A 140 30.16 7.20 -17.56
CA TRP A 140 29.24 6.07 -17.40
C TRP A 140 29.98 4.72 -17.31
N ALA A 141 31.04 4.54 -18.10
CA ALA A 141 31.91 3.37 -18.01
C ALA A 141 32.56 3.24 -16.63
N LYS A 142 32.97 4.36 -16.00
CA LYS A 142 33.48 4.38 -14.62
C LYS A 142 32.42 3.97 -13.59
N TYR A 143 31.16 4.40 -13.76
CA TYR A 143 30.06 3.99 -12.87
C TYR A 143 29.76 2.49 -12.95
N ALA A 144 29.77 1.93 -14.17
CA ALA A 144 29.60 0.50 -14.40
C ALA A 144 30.84 -0.35 -14.05
N LYS A 145 32.01 0.27 -13.88
CA LYS A 145 33.32 -0.41 -13.71
C LYS A 145 33.69 -1.30 -14.90
N VAL A 146 33.35 -0.87 -16.11
CA VAL A 146 33.64 -1.58 -17.37
C VAL A 146 34.39 -0.69 -18.34
N THR A 147 34.96 -1.28 -19.38
CA THR A 147 35.57 -0.51 -20.48
C THR A 147 34.49 0.17 -21.33
N VAL A 148 34.85 1.27 -21.99
CA VAL A 148 33.93 2.01 -22.87
C VAL A 148 33.43 1.12 -24.02
N GLU A 149 34.30 0.27 -24.56
CA GLU A 149 33.94 -0.69 -25.62
C GLU A 149 32.90 -1.71 -25.15
N ARG A 150 33.07 -2.24 -23.93
CA ARG A 150 32.10 -3.15 -23.31
C ARG A 150 30.77 -2.45 -23.09
N LEU A 151 30.79 -1.21 -22.58
CA LEU A 151 29.57 -0.44 -22.35
C LEU A 151 28.81 -0.18 -23.65
N LYS A 152 29.51 0.19 -24.73
CA LYS A 152 28.91 0.39 -26.06
C LYS A 152 28.29 -0.89 -26.63
N LYS A 153 28.93 -2.04 -26.40
CA LYS A 153 28.39 -3.34 -26.79
C LYS A 153 27.08 -3.64 -26.04
N ILE A 154 27.06 -3.43 -24.73
CA ILE A 154 25.85 -3.63 -23.90
C ILE A 154 24.75 -2.65 -24.32
N GLU A 155 25.08 -1.39 -24.64
CA GLU A 155 24.11 -0.40 -25.14
C GLU A 155 23.43 -0.89 -26.43
N LEU A 156 24.20 -1.39 -27.38
CA LEU A 156 23.65 -1.93 -28.63
C LEU A 156 22.81 -3.19 -28.38
N GLU A 157 23.28 -4.11 -27.54
CA GLU A 157 22.53 -5.31 -27.16
C GLU A 157 21.22 -4.96 -26.44
N LEU A 158 21.23 -3.96 -25.56
CA LEU A 158 20.04 -3.45 -24.87
C LEU A 158 19.02 -2.87 -25.87
N LEU A 159 19.47 -2.01 -26.81
CA LEU A 159 18.59 -1.43 -27.82
C LEU A 159 17.97 -2.49 -28.73
N LYS A 160 18.73 -3.54 -29.05
CA LYS A 160 18.24 -4.70 -29.78
C LYS A 160 17.21 -5.49 -28.97
N ALA A 161 17.46 -5.71 -27.68
CA ALA A 161 16.55 -6.41 -26.78
C ALA A 161 15.24 -5.64 -26.54
N LEU A 162 15.30 -4.29 -26.59
CA LEU A 162 14.13 -3.42 -26.55
C LEU A 162 13.38 -3.32 -27.89
N ASP A 163 13.86 -3.99 -28.96
CA ASP A 163 13.28 -3.91 -30.30
C ASP A 163 13.15 -2.46 -30.80
N TRP A 164 14.10 -1.59 -30.40
CA TRP A 164 14.06 -0.15 -30.66
C TRP A 164 12.79 0.58 -30.16
N LYS A 165 11.99 -0.03 -29.29
CA LYS A 165 10.81 0.56 -28.65
C LYS A 165 11.22 1.42 -27.45
N ILE A 166 11.86 2.53 -27.75
CA ILE A 166 12.41 3.47 -26.76
C ILE A 166 11.35 4.52 -26.37
N TYR A 167 10.38 4.81 -27.24
CA TYR A 167 9.34 5.78 -26.92
C TYR A 167 8.38 5.25 -25.84
N ILE A 168 8.23 6.01 -24.76
CA ILE A 168 7.32 5.71 -23.65
C ILE A 168 6.14 6.69 -23.70
N SER A 169 4.92 6.16 -23.68
CA SER A 169 3.71 6.99 -23.60
C SER A 169 3.62 7.69 -22.23
N HIS A 170 3.02 8.89 -22.20
CA HIS A 170 2.81 9.63 -20.95
C HIS A 170 2.05 8.79 -19.91
N ASP A 171 1.01 8.06 -20.31
CA ASP A 171 0.25 7.19 -19.41
C ASP A 171 1.13 6.09 -18.79
N THR A 172 1.93 5.39 -19.60
CA THR A 172 2.85 4.36 -19.10
C THR A 172 3.85 4.94 -18.10
N PHE A 173 4.39 6.13 -18.40
CA PHE A 173 5.31 6.82 -17.51
C PHE A 173 4.65 7.18 -16.17
N PHE A 174 3.50 7.85 -16.19
CA PHE A 174 2.80 8.27 -14.98
C PHE A 174 2.31 7.08 -14.16
N ARG A 175 1.83 6.01 -14.80
CA ARG A 175 1.48 4.76 -14.12
C ARG A 175 2.68 4.19 -13.35
N LYS A 176 3.85 4.15 -13.99
CA LYS A 176 5.07 3.68 -13.33
C LYS A 176 5.50 4.63 -12.21
N LEU A 177 5.41 5.94 -12.42
CA LEU A 177 5.69 6.93 -11.40
C LEU A 177 4.79 6.74 -10.17
N CYS A 178 3.47 6.71 -10.33
CA CYS A 178 2.52 6.53 -9.22
C CYS A 178 2.81 5.23 -8.45
N MET A 179 3.14 4.16 -9.17
CA MET A 179 3.56 2.90 -8.55
C MET A 179 4.81 3.09 -7.68
N ILE A 180 5.84 3.77 -8.19
CA ILE A 180 7.08 4.03 -7.45
C ILE A 180 6.84 4.95 -6.25
N GLU A 181 6.05 6.02 -6.40
CA GLU A 181 5.65 6.91 -5.30
C GLU A 181 4.95 6.13 -4.18
N ASN A 182 4.01 5.26 -4.53
CA ASN A 182 3.30 4.40 -3.57
C ASN A 182 4.24 3.43 -2.86
N LEU A 183 5.15 2.79 -3.60
CA LEU A 183 6.15 1.91 -3.00
C LEU A 183 7.07 2.66 -2.05
N LEU A 184 7.48 3.87 -2.41
CA LEU A 184 8.34 4.73 -1.61
C LEU A 184 7.63 5.16 -0.33
N ALA A 185 6.38 5.64 -0.43
CA ALA A 185 5.55 6.00 0.71
C ALA A 185 5.35 4.82 1.66
N GLN A 186 5.05 3.62 1.14
CA GLN A 186 4.93 2.41 1.96
C GLN A 186 6.23 2.03 2.67
N GLN A 187 7.38 2.10 1.98
CA GLN A 187 8.66 1.74 2.57
C GLN A 187 9.08 2.75 3.63
N GLN A 188 9.00 4.04 3.33
CA GLN A 188 9.38 5.08 4.27
C GLN A 188 8.46 5.14 5.48
N GLY A 189 7.15 5.01 5.29
CA GLY A 189 6.22 4.96 6.42
C GLY A 189 6.43 3.74 7.33
N LYS A 190 6.79 2.57 6.76
CA LYS A 190 7.16 1.39 7.55
C LYS A 190 8.48 1.54 8.30
N LEU A 191 9.48 2.17 7.68
CA LEU A 191 10.79 2.41 8.32
C LEU A 191 10.68 3.43 9.45
N ARG A 192 9.87 4.48 9.25
CA ARG A 192 9.69 5.57 10.22
C ARG A 192 8.67 5.24 11.31
N GLY A 193 7.72 4.34 11.04
CA GLY A 193 6.63 3.97 11.93
C GLY A 193 5.39 4.87 11.86
N TRP A 194 5.44 5.94 11.06
CA TRP A 194 4.32 6.83 10.79
C TRP A 194 4.37 7.32 9.34
N PHE A 195 3.26 7.84 8.82
CA PHE A 195 3.16 8.36 7.46
C PHE A 195 3.01 9.89 7.45
N THR A 196 3.68 10.56 6.52
CA THR A 196 3.56 12.01 6.31
C THR A 196 2.26 12.34 5.55
N TYR A 197 1.73 13.58 5.66
CA TYR A 197 0.51 14.00 4.94
C TYR A 197 0.57 13.68 3.44
N THR A 198 1.71 13.97 2.79
CA THR A 198 1.94 13.68 1.37
C THR A 198 1.92 12.18 1.07
N GLU A 199 2.47 11.34 1.96
CA GLU A 199 2.48 9.90 1.80
C GLU A 199 1.07 9.32 1.98
N ILE A 200 0.31 9.83 2.96
CA ILE A 200 -1.07 9.42 3.20
C ILE A 200 -1.95 9.77 2.01
N THR A 201 -1.82 10.99 1.46
CA THR A 201 -2.61 11.40 0.27
C THR A 201 -2.29 10.55 -0.96
N ARG A 202 -1.06 10.05 -1.11
CA ARG A 202 -0.69 9.13 -2.19
C ARG A 202 -1.19 7.70 -1.96
N LEU A 203 -1.13 7.23 -0.71
CA LEU A 203 -1.54 5.87 -0.33
C LEU A 203 -3.05 5.70 -0.23
N MET A 204 -3.76 6.78 0.03
CA MET A 204 -5.20 6.76 0.18
C MET A 204 -5.83 6.49 -1.19
N PRO A 205 -6.55 5.36 -1.37
CA PRO A 205 -7.29 5.14 -2.59
C PRO A 205 -8.32 6.27 -2.76
N HIS A 206 -8.40 6.83 -3.96
CA HIS A 206 -9.33 7.91 -4.30
C HIS A 206 -10.80 7.51 -4.21
N ASP A 207 -11.10 6.21 -4.08
CA ASP A 207 -12.42 5.71 -3.69
C ASP A 207 -12.68 5.98 -2.20
N LEU A 208 -12.81 7.28 -1.88
CA LEU A 208 -13.29 7.80 -0.62
C LEU A 208 -14.66 7.22 -0.23
N GLN A 209 -15.39 6.62 -1.17
CA GLN A 209 -16.65 5.92 -0.93
C GLN A 209 -16.51 4.89 0.19
N LEU A 210 -15.47 4.06 0.17
CA LEU A 210 -15.24 3.04 1.21
C LEU A 210 -14.93 3.67 2.57
N PHE A 211 -14.13 4.74 2.61
CA PHE A 211 -13.83 5.44 3.86
C PHE A 211 -15.06 6.17 4.41
N THR A 212 -15.85 6.82 3.56
CA THR A 212 -17.10 7.46 3.96
C THR A 212 -18.11 6.45 4.45
N GLU A 213 -18.19 5.28 3.83
CA GLU A 213 -19.04 4.17 4.29
C GLU A 213 -18.59 3.66 5.66
N ILE A 214 -17.29 3.42 5.86
CA ILE A 214 -16.73 2.98 7.15
C ILE A 214 -16.98 4.03 8.25
N ILE A 215 -16.77 5.32 7.96
CA ILE A 215 -17.02 6.39 8.92
C ILE A 215 -18.52 6.46 9.26
N SER A 216 -19.39 6.38 8.25
CA SER A 216 -20.85 6.40 8.46
C SER A 216 -21.31 5.19 9.29
N LEU A 217 -20.77 4.00 9.04
CA LEU A 217 -21.06 2.79 9.80
C LEU A 217 -20.59 2.92 11.25
N SER A 218 -19.37 3.44 11.47
CA SER A 218 -18.83 3.65 12.82
C SER A 218 -19.67 4.65 13.63
N SER A 219 -20.17 5.71 12.98
CA SER A 219 -21.04 6.70 13.59
C SER A 219 -22.40 6.11 13.98
N MET A 220 -23.00 5.30 13.10
CA MET A 220 -24.26 4.60 13.39
C MET A 220 -24.12 3.61 14.56
N ILE A 221 -23.02 2.86 14.63
CA ILE A 221 -22.74 1.94 15.74
C ILE A 221 -22.58 2.71 17.06
N ALA A 222 -21.83 3.82 17.05
CA ALA A 222 -21.65 4.65 18.25
C ALA A 222 -22.97 5.25 18.75
N LEU A 223 -23.83 5.73 17.85
CA LEU A 223 -25.16 6.25 18.20
C LEU A 223 -26.05 5.15 18.79
N CYS A 224 -26.06 3.96 18.18
CA CYS A 224 -26.83 2.82 18.68
C CYS A 224 -26.40 2.43 20.10
N TYR A 225 -25.09 2.47 20.39
CA TYR A 225 -24.56 2.21 21.73
C TYR A 225 -25.04 3.24 22.76
N ILE A 226 -25.00 4.53 22.43
CA ILE A 226 -25.49 5.61 23.32
C ILE A 226 -26.99 5.45 23.59
N VAL A 227 -27.78 5.14 22.56
CA VAL A 227 -29.23 4.92 22.70
C VAL A 227 -29.51 3.71 23.58
N ALA A 228 -28.78 2.61 23.42
CA ALA A 228 -28.92 1.42 24.25
C ALA A 228 -28.61 1.72 25.73
N LEU A 229 -27.55 2.49 26.00
CA LEU A 229 -27.22 2.93 27.36
C LEU A 229 -28.29 3.85 27.95
N ALA A 230 -28.81 4.80 27.17
CA ALA A 230 -29.88 5.68 27.60
C ALA A 230 -31.17 4.91 27.89
N ALA A 231 -31.51 3.92 27.06
CA ALA A 231 -32.65 3.04 27.27
C ALA A 231 -32.49 2.24 28.57
N ALA A 232 -31.32 1.64 28.80
CA ALA A 232 -31.02 0.94 30.04
C ALA A 232 -31.16 1.87 31.27
N ALA A 233 -30.55 3.05 31.23
CA ALA A 233 -30.64 4.05 32.30
C ALA A 233 -32.09 4.50 32.56
N SER A 234 -32.87 4.72 31.50
CA SER A 234 -34.28 5.09 31.61
C SER A 234 -35.12 3.99 32.28
N ALA A 235 -34.86 2.71 31.98
CA ALA A 235 -35.53 1.59 32.62
C ALA A 235 -35.20 1.52 34.12
N PHE A 236 -33.92 1.72 34.50
CA PHE A 236 -33.52 1.78 35.90
C PHE A 236 -34.20 2.94 36.66
N LEU A 237 -34.32 4.12 36.05
CA LEU A 237 -35.00 5.25 36.66
C LEU A 237 -36.50 4.99 36.85
N VAL A 238 -37.18 4.42 35.85
CA VAL A 238 -38.62 4.08 35.97
C VAL A 238 -38.84 3.09 37.11
N ILE A 239 -37.99 2.07 37.25
CA ILE A 239 -38.06 1.11 38.38
C ILE A 239 -37.87 1.82 39.72
N HIS A 240 -36.93 2.78 39.81
CA HIS A 240 -36.63 3.48 41.05
C HIS A 240 -37.70 4.53 41.43
N HIS A 241 -38.38 5.14 40.45
CA HIS A 241 -39.39 6.19 40.67
C HIS A 241 -40.82 5.66 40.90
N ILE A 242 -41.04 4.36 40.93
CA ILE A 242 -42.32 3.76 41.34
C ILE A 242 -42.21 3.28 42.80
N PRO A 243 -42.44 4.15 43.81
CA PRO A 243 -42.59 3.71 45.18
C PRO A 243 -43.90 2.93 45.31
N GLY A 244 -43.81 1.59 45.32
CA GLY A 244 -44.88 0.70 45.78
C GLY A 244 -45.82 0.14 44.72
N THR A 245 -45.30 -0.57 43.70
CA THR A 245 -46.13 -1.53 42.96
C THR A 245 -46.06 -2.92 43.60
N ILE A 246 -47.19 -3.20 44.25
CA ILE A 246 -47.65 -4.43 44.88
C ILE A 246 -47.46 -5.63 43.93
N PHE A 247 -46.57 -6.56 44.28
CA PHE A 247 -46.49 -7.89 43.66
C PHE A 247 -47.23 -8.98 44.46
N TYR A 248 -48.29 -8.62 45.19
CA TYR A 248 -49.17 -9.61 45.81
C TYR A 248 -50.61 -9.08 45.88
N HIS A 249 -51.46 -9.49 44.95
CA HIS A 249 -52.90 -9.59 45.24
C HIS A 249 -53.59 -10.68 44.42
N HIS A 250 -54.02 -11.72 45.13
CA HIS A 250 -55.16 -12.64 44.88
C HIS A 250 -55.21 -13.56 43.66
N THR A 251 -55.04 -14.85 43.92
CA THR A 251 -55.86 -15.91 43.33
C THR A 251 -56.72 -16.53 44.43
N THR A 252 -58.03 -16.26 44.41
CA THR A 252 -59.01 -16.97 45.25
C THR A 252 -60.00 -17.73 44.41
N ILE A 253 -60.18 -19.00 44.82
CA ILE A 253 -61.43 -19.79 44.76
C ILE A 253 -61.75 -20.40 43.38
N THR A 254 -61.54 -21.72 43.25
CA THR A 254 -62.59 -22.76 43.24
C THR A 254 -61.97 -24.14 42.94
N GLU A 255 -61.89 -25.03 43.94
CA GLU A 255 -61.92 -26.48 43.72
C GLU A 255 -63.15 -27.02 44.46
N THR A 256 -64.25 -27.16 43.73
CA THR A 256 -65.30 -28.13 44.07
C THR A 256 -65.60 -28.97 42.84
N LEU A 257 -65.57 -30.28 43.08
CA LEU A 257 -66.22 -31.34 42.32
C LEU A 257 -65.58 -31.74 40.99
N THR A 258 -64.77 -32.79 41.11
CA THR A 258 -64.84 -33.98 40.26
C THR A 258 -66.28 -34.26 39.79
N THR A 259 -66.48 -34.36 38.48
CA THR A 259 -66.79 -35.64 37.79
C THR A 259 -67.07 -35.41 36.30
N SER A 260 -66.44 -36.27 35.50
CA SER A 260 -66.76 -36.60 34.10
C SER A 260 -66.50 -35.53 33.04
N ALA A 261 -66.14 -35.83 31.81
CA ALA A 261 -65.41 -36.92 31.18
C ALA A 261 -65.17 -36.44 29.73
N HIS A 262 -64.10 -36.93 29.12
CA HIS A 262 -63.93 -37.07 27.67
C HIS A 262 -63.64 -35.86 26.76
N HIS A 263 -62.41 -35.91 26.23
CA HIS A 263 -62.02 -35.80 24.83
C HIS A 263 -61.49 -34.47 24.24
N CYS A 264 -60.22 -34.58 23.83
CA CYS A 264 -59.51 -33.99 22.68
C CYS A 264 -58.56 -32.79 22.91
N LEU A 265 -57.27 -33.16 22.98
CA LEU A 265 -56.03 -32.54 22.48
C LEU A 265 -56.19 -31.66 21.20
N PRO A 266 -55.13 -30.95 20.72
CA PRO A 266 -53.92 -30.39 21.36
C PRO A 266 -53.61 -28.95 20.88
N MET A 267 -52.52 -28.33 21.36
CA MET A 267 -51.49 -27.59 20.58
C MET A 267 -50.87 -26.46 21.42
N LEU A 268 -49.52 -26.39 21.40
CA LEU A 268 -48.61 -25.39 21.99
C LEU A 268 -48.10 -25.66 23.42
N ASP A 269 -47.54 -26.85 23.61
CA ASP A 269 -46.16 -26.94 24.13
C ASP A 269 -45.21 -26.41 23.04
N PHE A 270 -44.67 -25.19 23.18
CA PHE A 270 -43.48 -24.80 22.41
C PHE A 270 -42.56 -23.73 23.02
N ILE A 271 -42.91 -23.04 24.12
CA ILE A 271 -42.02 -21.96 24.63
C ILE A 271 -41.83 -22.06 26.15
N ALA A 272 -41.40 -23.22 26.63
CA ALA A 272 -40.86 -23.34 27.98
C ALA A 272 -39.94 -24.57 28.09
N THR A 273 -38.82 -24.58 27.36
CA THR A 273 -37.57 -25.26 27.80
C THR A 273 -36.46 -25.04 26.79
N ARG A 274 -35.53 -24.12 27.11
CA ARG A 274 -34.09 -24.41 27.18
C ARG A 274 -33.36 -23.16 27.64
N CYS A 275 -33.32 -22.99 28.96
CA CYS A 275 -32.10 -22.52 29.59
C CYS A 275 -30.98 -23.48 29.19
N ILE A 276 -30.02 -22.99 28.42
CA ILE A 276 -28.70 -23.60 28.33
C ILE A 276 -27.88 -22.97 29.47
N PRO A 277 -27.35 -23.75 30.41
CA PRO A 277 -26.43 -23.24 31.42
C PRO A 277 -25.09 -23.00 30.73
N CYS A 278 -24.61 -21.76 30.70
CA CYS A 278 -23.25 -21.49 30.26
C CYS A 278 -22.38 -21.34 31.50
N ASP A 279 -21.54 -22.35 31.72
CA ASP A 279 -20.53 -22.46 32.77
C ASP A 279 -19.80 -21.13 33.03
N GLN A 280 -20.00 -20.59 34.24
CA GLN A 280 -19.21 -19.48 34.79
C GLN A 280 -17.74 -19.85 35.05
N ALA A 281 -17.31 -21.09 34.76
CA ALA A 281 -15.96 -21.60 35.05
C ALA A 281 -14.95 -21.46 33.89
N VAL A 282 -15.38 -21.06 32.68
CA VAL A 282 -14.47 -20.91 31.52
C VAL A 282 -14.08 -19.45 31.26
N VAL A 283 -14.88 -18.49 31.70
CA VAL A 283 -14.60 -17.05 31.54
C VAL A 283 -13.52 -16.57 32.52
N ASP A 284 -13.49 -17.09 33.74
CA ASP A 284 -12.47 -16.71 34.73
C ASP A 284 -11.08 -17.25 34.38
N ARG A 285 -10.95 -18.32 33.57
CA ARG A 285 -9.62 -18.85 33.16
C ARG A 285 -8.97 -18.06 32.01
N ALA A 286 -9.73 -17.26 31.27
CA ALA A 286 -9.21 -16.40 30.21
C ALA A 286 -8.78 -15.01 30.73
N ALA A 287 -9.32 -14.57 31.87
CA ALA A 287 -8.93 -13.31 32.49
C ALA A 287 -7.56 -13.37 33.22
N TYR A 288 -7.17 -14.53 33.74
CA TYR A 288 -5.89 -14.69 34.45
C TYR A 288 -4.69 -15.05 33.55
N SER A 289 -4.88 -15.40 32.27
CA SER A 289 -3.76 -15.66 31.35
C SER A 289 -3.19 -14.41 30.65
N PHE A 290 -3.80 -13.24 30.86
CA PHE A 290 -3.34 -11.97 30.27
C PHE A 290 -2.50 -11.11 31.22
N PHE A 291 -2.31 -11.52 32.48
CA PHE A 291 -1.56 -10.76 33.49
C PHE A 291 -0.18 -11.37 33.88
N LEU A 292 0.33 -12.36 33.14
CA LEU A 292 1.60 -13.02 33.47
C LEU A 292 2.61 -13.10 32.31
N HIS A 293 2.61 -12.12 31.40
CA HIS A 293 3.70 -12.01 30.42
C HIS A 293 4.20 -10.57 30.24
N ASP A 294 4.41 -9.88 31.37
CA ASP A 294 5.33 -8.74 31.46
C ASP A 294 6.13 -8.87 32.76
N SER A 295 7.17 -9.70 32.69
CA SER A 295 8.40 -9.68 33.50
C SER A 295 9.46 -10.55 32.85
#